data_AF-A0A7Y7AA70-F1
#
_entry.id   AF-A0A7Y7AA70-F1
#
_cell.length_a   1.000
_cell.length_b   1.000
_cell.length_c   1.000
_cell.angle_alpha   90.00
_cell.angle_beta   90.00
_cell.angle_gamma   90.00
#
_symmetry.space_group_name_H-M   'P 1'
#
loop_
_entity.id
_entity.type
_entity.pdbx_description
1 polymer ?
#
loop_
_entity_poly.entity_id
_entity_poly.type
_entity_poly.pdbx_seq_one_letter_code
_entity_poly.pdbx_strand_id
1 'polypeptide(L)'
;MKNVILFVITLVFMVGCNKDENDPNTNTSEPISVYINSVTASPTASESVTIKNNSGSSQDLSGWTIGDENNPNAYNIPNGTTLNQGAMHTFNASTMGFQINDSGETIYLKNASGGLVDTWYN
;
A
#
# COMPACT_ATOMS: atom_id res chain seq x y z
N MET A 1 56.49 -8.43 -17.98
CA MET A 1 55.25 -8.74 -17.25
C MET A 1 54.42 -7.46 -17.26
N LYS A 2 53.72 -7.12 -18.35
CA LYS A 2 52.33 -7.50 -18.69
C LYS A 2 51.36 -7.21 -17.53
N ASN A 3 50.59 -6.11 -17.63
CA ASN A 3 49.12 -6.14 -17.68
C ASN A 3 48.53 -4.71 -17.62
N VAL A 4 48.11 -4.24 -18.80
CA VAL A 4 47.15 -3.14 -18.98
C VAL A 4 45.77 -3.69 -18.65
N ILE A 5 45.04 -3.08 -17.72
CA ILE A 5 43.62 -3.40 -17.48
C ILE A 5 42.76 -2.33 -18.13
N LEU A 6 42.14 -2.77 -19.21
CA LEU A 6 41.07 -2.14 -19.96
C LEU A 6 39.78 -2.17 -19.13
N PHE A 7 39.30 -1.03 -18.65
CA PHE A 7 37.92 -0.92 -18.15
C PHE A 7 37.03 -0.47 -19.30
N VAL A 8 36.20 -1.41 -19.76
CA VAL A 8 35.18 -1.22 -20.78
C VAL A 8 34.08 -0.32 -20.20
N ILE A 9 33.89 0.83 -20.83
CA ILE A 9 32.76 1.74 -20.59
C ILE A 9 31.48 0.99 -20.98
N THR A 10 30.62 0.72 -20.02
CA THR A 10 29.21 0.39 -20.32
C THR A 10 28.42 1.66 -20.14
N LEU A 11 28.06 2.26 -21.27
CA LEU A 11 27.15 3.37 -21.37
C LEU A 11 25.73 2.86 -21.09
N VAL A 12 25.12 3.28 -19.99
CA VAL A 12 23.66 3.29 -19.87
C VAL A 12 23.26 4.73 -19.55
N PHE A 13 22.83 5.44 -20.58
CA PHE A 13 22.00 6.63 -20.39
C PHE A 13 20.65 6.16 -19.85
N MET A 14 20.33 6.51 -18.61
CA MET A 14 18.95 6.83 -18.27
C MET A 14 18.94 8.23 -17.68
N VAL A 15 18.13 9.06 -18.33
CA VAL A 15 17.86 10.45 -18.05
C VAL A 15 17.64 10.62 -16.54
N GLY A 16 18.62 11.24 -15.86
CA GLY A 16 18.32 11.91 -14.62
C GLY A 16 17.28 12.96 -14.93
N CYS A 17 16.06 12.82 -14.38
CA CYS A 17 15.19 13.96 -14.26
C CYS A 17 15.96 14.97 -13.40
N ASN A 18 16.54 16.00 -14.02
CA ASN A 18 16.89 17.23 -13.34
C ASN A 18 15.58 17.82 -12.83
N LYS A 19 15.14 17.40 -11.64
CA LYS A 19 14.20 18.20 -10.88
C LYS A 19 15.05 19.32 -10.30
N ASP A 20 14.93 20.52 -10.87
CA ASP A 20 15.43 21.73 -10.24
C ASP A 20 14.89 21.75 -8.80
N GLU A 21 15.79 21.67 -7.82
CA GLU A 21 15.48 21.44 -6.40
C GLU A 21 14.91 22.69 -5.68
N ASN A 22 14.33 23.64 -6.42
CA ASN A 22 13.84 24.91 -5.87
C ASN A 22 12.44 25.29 -6.39
N ASP A 23 11.53 24.33 -6.55
CA ASP A 23 10.09 24.64 -6.65
C ASP A 23 9.44 24.47 -5.26
N PRO A 24 9.07 25.56 -4.56
CA PRO A 24 8.45 25.50 -3.25
C PRO A 24 6.97 25.05 -3.29
N ASN A 25 6.45 24.59 -4.42
CA ASN A 25 5.07 24.10 -4.53
C ASN A 25 4.89 22.96 -5.53
N THR A 26 5.79 21.97 -5.57
CA THR A 26 5.42 20.67 -6.11
C THR A 26 4.60 19.89 -5.07
N ASN A 27 3.35 20.30 -4.87
CA ASN A 27 2.30 19.37 -4.47
C ASN A 27 2.02 18.38 -5.62
N THR A 28 3.06 17.74 -6.15
CA THR A 28 2.93 16.44 -6.79
C THR A 28 2.51 15.52 -5.67
N SER A 29 1.19 15.35 -5.50
CA SER A 29 0.65 14.21 -4.76
C SER A 29 1.41 13.00 -5.26
N GLU A 30 2.32 12.47 -4.45
CA GLU A 30 2.88 11.17 -4.76
C GLU A 30 1.68 10.23 -4.96
N PRO A 31 1.71 9.33 -5.94
CA PRO A 31 0.64 8.35 -6.07
C PRO A 31 0.55 7.63 -4.73
N ILE A 32 -0.62 7.69 -4.08
CA ILE A 32 -0.89 6.93 -2.85
C ILE A 32 -0.48 5.50 -3.14
N SER A 33 0.53 5.01 -2.40
CA SER A 33 1.29 3.82 -2.78
C SER A 33 0.46 2.57 -2.56
N VAL A 34 -0.07 2.39 -1.35
CA VAL A 34 -1.00 1.32 -0.97
C VAL A 34 -2.19 1.96 -0.28
N TYR A 35 -3.41 1.55 -0.64
CA TYR A 35 -4.63 2.18 -0.12
C TYR A 35 -5.82 1.22 -0.11
N ILE A 36 -6.90 1.62 0.56
CA ILE A 36 -8.19 0.93 0.56
C ILE A 36 -8.90 1.26 -0.75
N ASN A 37 -8.90 0.30 -1.68
CA ASN A 37 -9.49 0.49 -2.99
C ASN A 37 -11.02 0.39 -2.98
N SER A 38 -11.57 -0.50 -2.15
CA SER A 38 -13.01 -0.65 -2.00
C SER A 38 -13.38 -1.35 -0.70
N VAL A 39 -14.55 -1.02 -0.18
CA VAL A 39 -15.18 -1.71 0.94
C VAL A 39 -16.56 -2.17 0.52
N THR A 40 -16.89 -3.42 0.81
CA THR A 40 -18.25 -3.96 0.71
C THR A 40 -18.79 -4.07 2.13
N ALA A 41 -19.81 -3.29 2.47
CA ALA A 41 -20.45 -3.32 3.80
C ALA A 41 -21.77 -4.09 3.82
N SER A 42 -22.28 -4.51 2.65
CA SER A 42 -23.54 -5.22 2.54
C SER A 42 -23.59 -6.04 1.24
N PRO A 43 -24.21 -7.24 1.23
CA PRO A 43 -24.77 -7.93 2.39
C PRO A 43 -23.68 -8.49 3.32
N THR A 44 -24.02 -8.78 4.58
CA THR A 44 -23.07 -9.26 5.60
C THR A 44 -22.24 -10.47 5.21
N ALA A 45 -22.81 -11.38 4.41
CA ALA A 45 -22.09 -12.56 3.91
C ALA A 45 -20.95 -12.23 2.94
N SER A 46 -20.91 -11.01 2.40
CA SER A 46 -19.95 -10.54 1.39
C SER A 46 -19.11 -9.35 1.88
N GLU A 47 -19.18 -9.03 3.17
CA GLU A 47 -18.43 -7.90 3.73
C GLU A 47 -16.92 -8.10 3.53
N SER A 48 -16.25 -7.07 3.03
CA SER A 48 -14.83 -7.15 2.69
C SER A 48 -14.16 -5.79 2.53
N VAL A 49 -12.83 -5.79 2.71
CA VAL A 49 -11.95 -4.64 2.43
C VAL A 49 -10.95 -5.08 1.37
N THR A 50 -10.84 -4.33 0.28
CA THR A 50 -9.87 -4.59 -0.79
C THR A 50 -8.76 -3.55 -0.75
N ILE A 51 -7.53 -4.02 -0.57
CA ILE A 51 -6.32 -3.20 -0.56
C ILE A 51 -5.66 -3.28 -1.93
N LYS A 52 -5.20 -2.15 -2.47
CA LYS A 52 -4.49 -2.08 -3.74
C LYS A 52 -3.13 -1.43 -3.59
N ASN A 53 -2.14 -2.01 -4.24
CA ASN A 53 -0.83 -1.40 -4.44
C ASN A 53 -0.81 -0.67 -5.79
N ASN A 54 -0.79 0.65 -5.77
CA ASN A 54 -0.63 1.51 -6.94
C ASN A 54 0.76 2.19 -7.00
N SER A 55 1.69 1.76 -6.14
CA SER A 55 3.09 2.16 -6.23
C SER A 55 3.78 1.55 -7.46
N GLY A 56 4.95 2.08 -7.80
CA GLY A 56 5.77 1.58 -8.91
C GLY A 56 6.57 0.30 -8.61
N SER A 57 6.33 -0.35 -7.47
CA SER A 57 7.08 -1.53 -7.03
C SER A 57 6.20 -2.52 -6.26
N SER A 58 6.74 -3.71 -5.98
CA SER A 58 6.11 -4.64 -5.04
C SER A 58 6.14 -4.09 -3.61
N GLN A 59 5.11 -4.40 -2.82
CA GLN A 59 4.95 -3.94 -1.43
C GLN A 59 4.66 -5.12 -0.50
N ASP A 60 5.44 -5.22 0.57
CA ASP A 60 5.23 -6.18 1.65
C ASP A 60 4.26 -5.61 2.68
N LEU A 61 3.15 -6.32 2.88
CA LEU A 61 2.10 -5.97 3.83
C LEU A 61 2.18 -6.78 5.12
N SER A 62 3.25 -7.55 5.33
CA SER A 62 3.47 -8.33 6.55
C SER A 62 3.33 -7.44 7.80
N GLY A 63 2.44 -7.81 8.72
CA GLY A 63 2.23 -7.08 9.97
C GLY A 63 1.48 -5.75 9.84
N TRP A 64 1.00 -5.39 8.65
CA TRP A 64 0.04 -4.30 8.50
C TRP A 64 -1.29 -4.67 9.14
N THR A 65 -2.11 -3.67 9.46
CA THR A 65 -3.41 -3.91 10.10
C THR A 65 -4.57 -3.26 9.37
N ILE A 66 -5.72 -3.94 9.44
CA ILE A 66 -7.03 -3.44 9.03
C ILE A 66 -7.92 -3.43 10.27
N GLY A 67 -8.63 -2.35 10.52
CA GLY A 67 -9.53 -2.24 11.68
C GLY A 67 -10.54 -1.13 11.54
N ASP A 68 -11.46 -1.05 12.50
CA ASP A 68 -12.53 -0.06 12.58
C ASP A 68 -12.29 0.94 13.73
N GLU A 69 -13.27 1.80 14.03
CA GLU A 69 -13.19 2.73 15.17
C GLU A 69 -13.08 2.03 16.52
N ASN A 70 -13.71 0.86 16.68
CA ASN A 70 -13.68 0.11 17.93
C ASN A 70 -12.31 -0.52 18.18
N ASN A 71 -11.67 -1.03 17.12
CA ASN A 71 -10.34 -1.60 17.17
C ASN A 71 -9.57 -1.31 15.85
N PRO A 72 -8.79 -0.22 15.79
CA PRO A 72 -8.02 0.14 14.59
C PRO A 72 -6.92 -0.86 14.18
N ASN A 73 -6.68 -1.89 14.99
CA ASN A 73 -5.71 -2.96 14.70
C ASN A 73 -6.36 -4.35 14.75
N ALA A 74 -7.66 -4.46 14.44
CA ALA A 74 -8.46 -5.68 14.59
C ALA A 74 -7.86 -6.90 13.86
N TYR A 75 -7.42 -6.71 12.62
CA TYR A 75 -6.85 -7.76 11.80
C TYR A 75 -5.39 -7.48 11.48
N ASN A 76 -4.51 -8.45 11.74
CA ASN A 76 -3.10 -8.40 11.35
C ASN A 76 -2.93 -9.18 10.04
N ILE A 77 -2.42 -8.50 9.01
CA ILE A 77 -2.13 -9.12 7.71
C ILE A 77 -0.97 -10.12 7.90
N PRO A 78 -1.14 -11.40 7.50
CA PRO A 78 -0.14 -12.43 7.70
C PRO A 78 1.21 -12.12 7.07
N ASN A 79 2.29 -12.57 7.72
CA ASN A 79 3.64 -12.46 7.18
C ASN A 79 3.75 -13.17 5.82
N GLY A 80 4.50 -12.55 4.91
CA GLY A 80 4.65 -12.99 3.52
C GLY A 80 3.58 -12.46 2.57
N THR A 81 2.60 -11.69 3.05
CA THR A 81 1.60 -11.06 2.18
C THR A 81 2.25 -9.94 1.38
N THR A 82 2.44 -10.14 0.08
CA THR A 82 3.05 -9.15 -0.81
C THR A 82 2.10 -8.81 -1.96
N LEU A 83 2.00 -7.53 -2.29
CA LEU A 83 1.28 -7.04 -3.47
C LEU A 83 2.28 -6.52 -4.50
N ASN A 84 2.30 -7.14 -5.69
CA ASN A 84 3.01 -6.58 -6.83
C ASN A 84 2.41 -5.23 -7.26
N GLN A 85 3.15 -4.46 -8.08
CA GLN A 85 2.64 -3.24 -8.69
C GLN A 85 1.28 -3.50 -9.37
N GLY A 86 0.29 -2.65 -9.06
CA GLY A 86 -1.05 -2.72 -9.62
C GLY A 86 -1.94 -3.83 -9.04
N ALA A 87 -1.41 -4.73 -8.23
CA ALA A 87 -2.16 -5.83 -7.65
C ALA A 87 -3.06 -5.38 -6.50
N MET A 88 -4.11 -6.17 -6.24
CA MET A 88 -5.03 -5.98 -5.14
C MET A 88 -5.26 -7.29 -4.39
N HIS A 89 -5.63 -7.19 -3.12
CA HIS A 89 -6.06 -8.32 -2.31
C HIS A 89 -7.27 -7.95 -1.48
N THR A 90 -8.24 -8.86 -1.43
CA THR A 90 -9.50 -8.70 -0.72
C THR A 90 -9.49 -9.53 0.56
N PHE A 91 -9.65 -8.85 1.69
CA PHE A 91 -9.79 -9.44 3.01
C PHE A 91 -11.28 -9.50 3.37
N ASN A 92 -11.81 -10.70 3.56
CA ASN A 92 -13.22 -10.89 3.90
C ASN A 92 -13.44 -10.68 5.41
N ALA A 93 -14.59 -10.14 5.79
CA ALA A 93 -14.98 -9.95 7.20
C ALA A 93 -14.86 -11.24 8.02
N SER A 94 -15.22 -12.39 7.43
CA SER A 94 -15.08 -13.71 8.05
C SER A 94 -13.64 -14.10 8.39
N THR A 95 -12.66 -13.61 7.62
CA THR A 95 -11.23 -13.79 7.89
C THR A 95 -10.66 -12.72 8.81
N MET A 96 -11.18 -11.49 8.74
CA MET A 96 -10.74 -10.38 9.58
C MET A 96 -11.26 -10.49 11.03
N GLY A 97 -12.41 -11.13 11.22
CA GLY A 97 -13.02 -11.34 12.53
C GLY A 97 -13.87 -10.16 13.03
N PHE A 98 -14.22 -9.21 12.16
CA PHE A 98 -15.15 -8.12 12.45
C PHE A 98 -16.05 -7.82 11.25
N GLN A 99 -17.22 -7.24 11.51
CA GLN A 99 -18.23 -6.85 10.52
C GLN A 99 -18.09 -5.36 10.18
N ILE A 100 -18.68 -4.95 9.06
CA ILE A 100 -18.58 -3.58 8.53
C ILE A 100 -19.98 -2.97 8.51
N ASN A 101 -20.20 -1.87 9.22
CA ASN A 101 -21.50 -1.21 9.24
C ASN A 101 -21.84 -0.61 7.87
N ASP A 102 -23.13 -0.65 7.51
CA ASP A 102 -23.63 -0.13 6.23
C ASP A 102 -23.68 1.40 6.17
N SER A 103 -23.53 2.08 7.31
CA SER A 103 -23.49 3.53 7.45
C SER A 103 -22.68 3.95 8.69
N GLY A 104 -21.96 5.08 8.58
CA GLY A 104 -21.18 5.64 9.69
C GLY A 104 -19.97 4.79 10.09
N GLU A 105 -19.49 3.93 9.18
CA GLU A 105 -18.32 3.10 9.40
C GLU A 105 -17.05 3.85 9.02
N THR A 106 -15.97 3.58 9.75
CA THR A 106 -14.62 4.01 9.38
C THR A 106 -13.68 2.81 9.39
N ILE A 107 -13.00 2.55 8.27
CA ILE A 107 -11.97 1.52 8.16
C ILE A 107 -10.60 2.17 8.07
N TYR A 108 -9.67 1.71 8.91
CA TYR A 108 -8.27 2.13 8.91
C TYR A 108 -7.39 1.05 8.27
N LEU A 109 -6.45 1.49 7.44
CA LEU A 109 -5.31 0.71 7.01
C LEU A 109 -4.05 1.31 7.66
N LYS A 110 -3.29 0.48 8.36
CA LYS A 110 -2.05 0.91 9.02
C LYS A 110 -0.89 0.01 8.62
N ASN A 111 0.30 0.59 8.49
CA ASN A 111 1.51 -0.16 8.18
C ASN A 111 2.04 -0.93 9.40
N ALA A 112 3.08 -1.74 9.19
CA ALA A 112 3.68 -2.57 10.24
C ALA A 112 4.28 -1.78 11.43
N SER A 113 4.59 -0.49 11.26
CA SER A 113 5.02 0.37 12.38
C SER A 113 3.86 1.05 13.12
N GLY A 114 2.62 0.76 12.72
CA GLY A 114 1.41 1.34 13.27
C GLY A 114 1.08 2.74 12.73
N GLY A 115 1.78 3.21 11.71
CA GLY A 115 1.47 4.46 11.02
C GLY A 115 0.20 4.31 10.17
N LEU A 116 -0.69 5.30 10.23
CA LEU A 116 -1.87 5.35 9.39
C LEU A 116 -1.47 5.51 7.92
N VAL A 117 -1.97 4.62 7.08
CA VAL A 117 -1.72 4.63 5.63
C VAL A 117 -2.92 5.19 4.90
N ASP A 118 -4.12 4.71 5.23
CA ASP A 118 -5.34 5.15 4.58
C ASP A 118 -6.56 5.01 5.51
N THR A 119 -7.63 5.71 5.17
CA THR A 119 -8.91 5.66 5.87
C THR A 119 -10.04 5.67 4.85
N TRP A 120 -11.00 4.79 5.03
CA TRP A 120 -12.24 4.75 4.27
C TRP A 120 -13.42 5.02 5.20
N TYR A 121 -14.45 5.71 4.72
CA TYR A 121 -15.71 5.92 5.44
C TYR A 121 -16.91 5.83 4.48
N ASN A 122 -18.09 5.44 4.98
CA ASN A 122 -19.36 5.48 4.23
C ASN A 122 -20.38 6.49 4.76
#